data_AF-H6NSL6-F1
#
_entry.id   AF-H6NSL6-F1
#
_cell.length_a   1.000
_cell.length_b   1.000
_cell.length_c   1.000
_cell.angle_alpha   90.00
_cell.angle_beta   90.00
_cell.angle_gamma   90.00
#
_symmetry.space_group_name_H-M   'P 1'
#
loop_
_entity.id
_entity.type
_entity.pdbx_description
1 polymer ?
#
loop_
_entity_poly.entity_id
_entity_poly.type
_entity_poly.pdbx_seq_one_letter_code
_entity_poly.pdbx_strand_id
1 'polypeptide(L)'
;MIIKKTIQIVLLIGAAAAMLAACGPKNSPEPFGGGKNAADTAAAAKAMEGASEPVQALYKQRCLSCHGGALEGKVGPSTNLQQVGGRFTKEQIAAQIARGGGGMPGFQDKLSAEEIEGLSAWLAGKK
;
A
#
# COMPACT_ATOMS: atom_id res chain seq x y z
N MET A 1 73.25 14.70 3.76
CA MET A 1 73.39 14.63 5.23
C MET A 1 72.06 14.11 5.77
N ILE A 2 71.93 12.78 5.88
CA ILE A 2 71.98 12.07 7.17
C ILE A 2 70.74 12.46 8.00
N ILE A 3 69.60 11.78 7.79
CA ILE A 3 69.23 10.54 8.51
C ILE A 3 69.13 10.79 10.02
N LYS A 4 67.92 10.57 10.57
CA LYS A 4 67.57 10.17 11.96
C LYS A 4 66.75 11.16 12.77
N LYS A 5 65.80 10.55 13.50
CA LYS A 5 64.87 11.06 14.51
C LYS A 5 63.64 11.71 13.89
N THR A 6 62.48 11.07 13.83
CA THR A 6 61.85 10.21 14.85
C THR A 6 60.85 9.25 14.20
N ILE A 7 61.27 8.00 14.06
CA ILE A 7 60.39 6.84 13.96
C ILE A 7 60.06 6.39 15.39
N GLN A 8 58.86 5.82 15.57
CA GLN A 8 58.20 5.39 16.81
C GLN A 8 57.54 6.55 17.56
N ILE A 9 56.22 6.56 17.77
CA ILE A 9 55.55 5.64 18.69
C ILE A 9 54.03 5.64 18.40
N VAL A 10 53.51 4.43 18.14
CA VAL A 10 52.20 3.90 18.62
C VAL A 10 50.95 4.53 18.00
N LEU A 11 50.32 3.92 16.98
CA LEU A 11 49.48 2.70 17.04
C LEU A 11 48.31 2.86 18.02
N LEU A 12 47.08 2.95 17.51
CA LEU A 12 45.89 2.26 18.04
C LEU A 12 44.65 2.70 17.22
N ILE A 13 44.15 1.76 16.39
CA ILE A 13 42.74 1.35 16.22
C ILE A 13 41.71 2.46 15.88
N GLY A 14 40.91 2.39 14.82
CA GLY A 14 40.61 1.30 13.91
C GLY A 14 39.40 1.65 13.02
N ALA A 15 39.30 0.87 11.94
CA ALA A 15 38.11 0.41 11.22
C ALA A 15 36.90 1.35 11.02
N ALA A 16 36.62 1.57 9.72
CA ALA A 16 35.34 1.27 9.06
C ALA A 16 34.15 2.19 9.38
N ALA A 17 33.21 2.47 8.50
CA ALA A 17 32.93 2.09 7.12
C ALA A 17 32.15 3.26 6.50
N ALA A 18 32.07 3.28 5.17
CA ALA A 18 31.06 4.03 4.45
C ALA A 18 29.66 3.81 5.03
N MET A 19 28.84 4.85 5.11
CA MET A 19 27.43 4.79 4.66
C MET A 19 26.96 6.21 4.31
N LEU A 20 26.72 6.42 3.02
CA LEU A 20 25.76 7.42 2.53
C LEU A 20 24.39 7.05 3.08
N ALA A 21 23.82 7.86 3.96
CA ALA A 21 22.41 7.81 4.31
C ALA A 21 21.79 9.18 4.06
N ALA A 22 21.26 9.31 2.85
CA ALA A 22 20.26 10.31 2.51
C ALA A 22 18.90 9.94 3.16
N CYS A 23 18.07 10.97 3.33
CA CYS A 23 16.63 10.98 3.64
C CYS A 23 16.18 10.91 5.11
N GLY A 24 15.41 11.93 5.49
CA GLY A 24 14.35 11.79 6.49
C GLY A 24 13.42 13.01 6.49
N PRO A 25 12.19 12.94 5.93
CA PRO A 25 11.15 13.89 6.26
C PRO A 25 10.41 13.43 7.53
N LYS A 26 10.40 14.36 8.49
CA LYS A 26 9.53 14.52 9.66
C LYS A 26 8.24 13.68 9.65
N ASN A 27 8.22 12.58 10.40
CA ASN A 27 7.00 11.86 10.79
C ASN A 27 6.37 12.55 12.01
N SER A 28 5.24 13.22 11.82
CA SER A 28 4.34 13.61 12.92
C SER A 28 3.52 12.39 13.37
N PRO A 29 3.26 12.20 14.68
CA PRO A 29 2.38 11.13 15.15
C PRO A 29 0.93 11.42 14.76
N GLU A 30 0.34 10.55 13.93
CA GLU A 30 -1.09 10.58 13.64
C GLU A 30 -1.89 9.95 14.80
N PRO A 31 -3.03 10.53 15.22
CA PRO A 31 -3.75 10.15 16.44
C PRO A 31 -4.60 8.88 16.34
N PHE A 32 -4.48 8.08 15.28
CA PHE A 32 -5.12 6.76 15.19
C PHE A 32 -4.09 5.71 14.77
N GLY A 33 -3.88 4.75 15.67
CA GLY A 33 -2.76 3.83 15.67
C GLY A 33 -2.58 2.98 14.41
N GLY A 34 -1.32 2.79 14.05
CA GLY A 34 -0.89 1.86 13.02
C GLY A 34 0.53 2.16 12.59
N GLY A 35 1.52 1.70 13.37
CA GLY A 35 2.89 1.63 12.90
C GLY A 35 2.93 0.75 11.66
N LYS A 36 3.07 1.37 10.49
CA LYS A 36 3.11 0.69 9.20
C LYS A 36 4.39 -0.13 9.14
N ASN A 37 4.29 -1.44 9.30
CA ASN A 37 5.45 -2.31 9.12
C ASN A 37 5.76 -2.42 7.62
N ALA A 38 7.02 -2.70 7.27
CA ALA A 38 7.44 -2.85 5.88
C ALA A 38 6.63 -3.92 5.13
N ALA A 39 6.22 -4.98 5.83
CA ALA A 39 5.37 -6.05 5.29
C ALA A 39 3.97 -5.56 4.89
N ASP A 40 3.34 -4.71 5.70
CA ASP A 40 2.01 -4.15 5.42
C ASP A 40 2.04 -3.23 4.20
N THR A 41 3.13 -2.48 4.05
CA THR A 41 3.35 -1.61 2.88
C THR A 41 3.56 -2.42 1.61
N ALA A 42 4.34 -3.50 1.68
CA ALA A 42 4.57 -4.38 0.54
C ALA A 42 3.28 -5.11 0.10
N ALA A 43 2.47 -5.59 1.05
CA ALA A 43 1.20 -6.23 0.77
C ALA A 43 0.20 -5.26 0.11
N ALA A 44 0.11 -4.03 0.62
CA ALA A 44 -0.74 -3.01 0.02
C ALA A 44 -0.28 -2.62 -1.40
N ALA A 45 1.03 -2.49 -1.62
CA ALA A 45 1.58 -2.20 -2.95
C ALA A 45 1.25 -3.33 -3.95
N LYS A 46 1.46 -4.59 -3.57
CA LYS A 46 1.11 -5.76 -4.38
C LYS A 46 -0.39 -5.83 -4.67
N ALA A 47 -1.22 -5.50 -3.69
CA ALA A 47 -2.67 -5.54 -3.87
C ALA A 47 -3.14 -4.53 -4.94
N MET A 48 -2.51 -3.36 -5.02
CA MET A 48 -2.77 -2.32 -6.02
C MET A 48 -2.25 -2.63 -7.43
N GLU A 49 -1.46 -3.70 -7.61
CA GLU A 49 -0.90 -4.07 -8.91
C GLU A 49 -2.01 -4.32 -9.94
N GLY A 50 -1.78 -3.86 -11.17
CA GLY A 50 -2.75 -3.95 -12.28
C GLY A 50 -3.89 -2.92 -12.24
N ALA A 51 -4.02 -2.08 -11.20
CA ALA A 51 -4.91 -0.92 -11.24
C ALA A 51 -4.21 0.29 -11.88
N SER A 52 -4.94 1.03 -12.71
CA SER A 52 -4.50 2.36 -13.16
C SER A 52 -4.44 3.34 -11.99
N GLU A 53 -3.66 4.41 -12.11
CA GLU A 53 -3.54 5.42 -11.05
C GLU A 53 -4.90 6.02 -10.61
N PRO A 54 -5.84 6.34 -11.52
CA PRO A 54 -7.18 6.80 -11.12
C PRO A 54 -7.93 5.77 -10.30
N VAL A 55 -7.88 4.48 -10.67
CA VAL A 55 -8.54 3.40 -9.93
C VAL A 55 -7.93 3.21 -8.55
N GLN A 56 -6.60 3.29 -8.44
CA GLN A 56 -5.92 3.23 -7.15
C GLN A 56 -6.30 4.40 -6.24
N ALA A 57 -6.33 5.63 -6.78
CA ALA A 57 -6.72 6.82 -6.04
C ALA A 57 -8.17 6.71 -5.55
N LEU A 58 -9.07 6.27 -6.43
CA LEU A 58 -10.48 6.09 -6.12
C LEU A 58 -10.69 5.04 -5.03
N TYR A 59 -10.04 3.88 -5.14
CA TYR A 59 -10.09 2.83 -4.13
C TYR A 59 -9.62 3.35 -2.76
N LYS A 60 -8.50 4.06 -2.72
CA LYS A 60 -7.96 4.66 -1.48
C LYS A 60 -8.93 5.66 -0.85
N GLN A 61 -9.63 6.45 -1.66
CA GLN A 61 -10.56 7.47 -1.18
C GLN A 61 -11.90 6.90 -0.70
N ARG A 62 -12.40 5.83 -1.33
CA ARG A 62 -13.80 5.39 -1.16
C ARG A 62 -13.95 4.00 -0.56
N CYS A 63 -12.99 3.12 -0.75
CA CYS A 63 -13.13 1.69 -0.46
C CYS A 63 -12.24 1.22 0.70
N LEU A 64 -11.04 1.83 0.83
CA LEU A 64 -9.97 1.36 1.71
C LEU A 64 -10.35 1.28 3.19
N SER A 65 -11.23 2.16 3.67
CA SER A 65 -11.67 2.16 5.08
C SER A 65 -12.33 0.84 5.48
N CYS A 66 -13.08 0.21 4.58
CA CYS A 66 -13.79 -1.04 4.84
C CYS A 66 -13.08 -2.27 4.28
N HIS A 67 -12.36 -2.11 3.16
CA HIS A 67 -11.76 -3.21 2.40
C HIS A 67 -10.25 -3.37 2.64
N GLY A 68 -9.59 -2.42 3.30
CA GLY A 68 -8.18 -2.51 3.66
C GLY A 68 -7.20 -2.15 2.55
N GLY A 69 -5.93 -1.98 2.91
CA GLY A 69 -4.89 -1.54 1.98
C GLY A 69 -4.39 -2.67 1.09
N ALA A 70 -4.38 -3.89 1.63
CA ALA A 70 -4.02 -5.13 0.98
C ALA A 70 -5.26 -5.95 0.54
N LEU A 71 -6.43 -5.30 0.44
CA LEU A 71 -7.74 -5.90 0.13
C LEU A 71 -8.22 -6.91 1.20
N GLU A 72 -7.62 -6.90 2.39
CA GLU A 72 -7.80 -7.90 3.44
C GLU A 72 -9.18 -7.86 4.10
N GLY A 73 -9.91 -6.76 3.97
CA GLY A 73 -11.16 -6.50 4.68
C GLY A 73 -10.92 -6.07 6.14
N LYS A 74 -11.63 -5.02 6.58
CA LYS A 74 -11.50 -4.43 7.93
C LYS A 74 -12.76 -4.48 8.78
N VAL A 75 -13.92 -4.72 8.16
CA VAL A 75 -15.23 -4.67 8.85
C VAL A 75 -15.77 -6.07 9.10
N GLY A 76 -15.38 -7.05 8.28
CA GLY A 76 -15.72 -8.45 8.47
C GLY A 76 -15.28 -9.31 7.29
N PRO A 77 -15.51 -10.64 7.34
CA PRO A 77 -15.08 -11.56 6.29
C PRO A 77 -15.66 -11.22 4.90
N SER A 78 -16.86 -10.62 4.86
CA SER A 78 -17.51 -10.21 3.61
C SER A 78 -16.81 -9.02 2.92
N THR A 79 -15.96 -8.26 3.62
CA THR A 79 -15.24 -7.12 3.01
C THR A 79 -13.85 -7.47 2.48
N ASN A 80 -13.43 -8.74 2.55
CA ASN A 80 -12.20 -9.18 1.91
C ASN A 80 -12.37 -9.22 0.37
N LEU A 81 -11.45 -8.60 -0.35
CA LEU A 81 -11.43 -8.51 -1.82
C LEU A 81 -10.23 -9.21 -2.47
N GLN A 82 -9.35 -9.88 -1.71
CA GLN A 82 -8.10 -10.48 -2.23
C GLN A 82 -8.34 -11.50 -3.35
N GLN A 83 -9.48 -12.20 -3.30
CA GLN A 83 -9.90 -13.20 -4.30
C GLN A 83 -11.33 -12.94 -4.78
N VAL A 84 -11.73 -11.67 -4.92
CA VAL A 84 -13.11 -11.34 -5.33
C VAL A 84 -13.41 -11.76 -6.77
N GLY A 85 -12.45 -11.69 -7.68
CA GLY A 85 -12.57 -12.15 -9.07
C GLY A 85 -12.66 -13.67 -9.24
N GLY A 86 -12.39 -14.45 -8.18
CA GLY A 86 -12.68 -15.88 -8.11
C GLY A 86 -14.12 -16.19 -7.69
N ARG A 87 -14.82 -15.22 -7.09
CA ARG A 87 -16.17 -15.37 -6.52
C ARG A 87 -17.24 -14.63 -7.31
N PHE A 88 -16.86 -13.53 -7.97
CA PHE A 88 -17.74 -12.65 -8.71
C PHE A 88 -17.16 -12.32 -10.09
N THR A 89 -18.05 -12.23 -11.07
CA THR A 89 -17.75 -11.66 -12.39
C THR A 89 -17.58 -10.14 -12.30
N LYS A 90 -16.97 -9.55 -13.32
CA LYS A 90 -16.85 -8.08 -13.44
C LYS A 90 -18.21 -7.40 -13.33
N GLU A 91 -19.23 -7.93 -14.02
CA GLU A 91 -20.58 -7.36 -14.07
C GLU A 91 -21.25 -7.42 -12.69
N GLN A 92 -21.05 -8.53 -11.95
CA GLN A 92 -21.54 -8.65 -10.58
C GLN A 92 -20.83 -7.67 -9.63
N ILE A 93 -19.51 -7.48 -9.79
CA ILE A 93 -18.76 -6.49 -9.00
C ILE A 93 -19.26 -5.07 -9.30
N ALA A 94 -19.43 -4.72 -10.58
CA ALA A 94 -19.97 -3.42 -10.99
C ALA A 94 -21.36 -3.18 -10.40
N ALA A 95 -22.24 -4.19 -10.46
CA ALA A 95 -23.59 -4.11 -9.90
C ALA A 95 -23.57 -3.97 -8.36
N GLN A 96 -22.64 -4.63 -7.68
CA GLN A 96 -22.46 -4.51 -6.22
C GLN A 96 -21.94 -3.12 -5.83
N ILE A 97 -20.99 -2.56 -6.59
CA ILE A 97 -20.49 -1.19 -6.35
C ILE A 97 -21.61 -0.17 -6.59
N ALA A 98 -22.36 -0.31 -7.68
CA ALA A 98 -23.44 0.62 -8.02
C ALA A 98 -24.56 0.61 -6.96
N ARG A 99 -25.08 -0.57 -6.63
CA ARG A 99 -26.28 -0.73 -5.79
C ARG A 99 -26.00 -0.89 -4.31
N GLY A 100 -24.78 -1.28 -3.93
CA GLY A 100 -24.44 -1.64 -2.55
C GLY A 100 -25.09 -2.96 -2.12
N GLY A 101 -25.17 -3.16 -0.79
CA GLY A 101 -25.79 -4.33 -0.16
C GLY A 101 -24.91 -4.96 0.91
N GLY A 102 -25.52 -5.69 1.86
CA GLY A 102 -24.78 -6.39 2.92
C GLY A 102 -23.94 -5.48 3.82
N GLY A 103 -24.37 -4.22 3.99
CA GLY A 103 -23.63 -3.19 4.72
C GLY A 103 -22.70 -2.32 3.85
N MET A 104 -22.49 -2.67 2.57
CA MET A 104 -21.79 -1.81 1.61
C MET A 104 -22.74 -0.72 1.08
N PRO A 105 -22.37 0.58 1.14
CA PRO A 105 -23.18 1.64 0.53
C PRO A 105 -23.17 1.52 -1.00
N GLY A 106 -24.24 1.96 -1.65
CA GLY A 106 -24.30 2.09 -3.11
C GLY A 106 -23.61 3.36 -3.59
N PHE A 107 -22.92 3.27 -4.73
CA PHE A 107 -22.11 4.35 -5.28
C PHE A 107 -22.59 4.87 -6.65
N GLN A 108 -23.71 4.37 -7.18
CA GLN A 108 -24.23 4.80 -8.49
C GLN A 108 -24.42 6.32 -8.63
N ASP A 109 -24.72 7.02 -7.54
CA ASP A 109 -24.93 8.49 -7.53
C ASP A 109 -23.67 9.26 -7.11
N LYS A 110 -22.55 8.56 -6.90
CA LYS A 110 -21.28 9.11 -6.40
C LYS A 110 -20.11 8.89 -7.34
N LEU A 111 -20.18 7.86 -8.19
CA LEU A 111 -19.15 7.48 -9.13
C LEU A 111 -19.71 7.48 -10.55
N SER A 112 -18.86 7.82 -11.52
CA SER A 112 -19.19 7.69 -12.94
C SER A 112 -19.24 6.22 -13.37
N ALA A 113 -19.84 5.96 -14.54
CA ALA A 113 -19.87 4.61 -15.10
C ALA A 113 -18.45 4.08 -15.36
N GLU A 114 -17.54 4.95 -15.83
CA GLU A 114 -16.14 4.64 -16.09
C GLU A 114 -15.37 4.34 -14.80
N GLU A 115 -15.64 5.05 -13.71
CA GLU A 115 -15.04 4.78 -12.40
C GLU A 115 -15.46 3.40 -11.87
N ILE A 116 -16.74 3.06 -11.99
CA ILE A 116 -17.27 1.74 -11.60
C ILE A 116 -16.70 0.64 -12.51
N GLU A 117 -16.59 0.90 -13.81
CA GLU A 117 -16.00 -0.02 -14.79
C GLU A 117 -14.53 -0.30 -14.47
N GLY A 118 -13.74 0.73 -14.19
CA GLY A 118 -12.33 0.59 -13.85
C GLY A 118 -12.11 -0.19 -12.55
N LEU A 119 -12.89 0.10 -11.51
CA LEU A 119 -12.85 -0.65 -10.24
C LEU A 119 -13.22 -2.12 -10.45
N SER A 120 -14.32 -2.38 -11.16
CA SER A 120 -14.82 -3.74 -11.36
C SER A 120 -13.90 -4.57 -12.25
N ALA A 121 -13.33 -3.98 -13.31
CA ALA A 121 -12.37 -4.64 -14.18
C ALA A 121 -11.10 -5.06 -13.42
N TRP A 122 -10.55 -4.15 -12.61
CA TRP A 122 -9.38 -4.45 -11.79
C TRP A 122 -9.65 -5.53 -10.73
N LEU A 123 -10.79 -5.43 -10.03
CA LEU A 123 -11.16 -6.38 -8.98
C LEU A 123 -11.49 -7.77 -9.54
N ALA A 124 -12.07 -7.87 -10.74
CA ALA A 124 -12.30 -9.15 -11.41
C ALA A 124 -11.00 -9.92 -11.72
N GLY A 125 -9.87 -9.20 -11.80
CA GLY A 125 -8.54 -9.80 -11.94
C GLY A 125 -7.95 -10.39 -10.64
N LYS A 126 -8.57 -10.15 -9.47
CA LYS A 126 -8.09 -10.62 -8.17
C LYS A 126 -8.62 -12.02 -7.87
N LYS A 127 -7.86 -13.05 -8.24
CA LYS A 127 -8.21 -14.48 -8.11
C LYS A 127 -7.31 -15.19 -7.10
#